data_AF-A0A1F3JLZ9-F1
#
_entry.id   AF-A0A1F3JLZ9-F1
#
_cell.length_a   1.000
_cell.length_b   1.000
_cell.length_c   1.000
_cell.angle_alpha   90.00
_cell.angle_beta   90.00
_cell.angle_gamma   90.00
#
_symmetry.space_group_name_H-M   'P 1'
#
loop_
_entity.id
_entity.type
_entity.pdbx_description
1 polymer ?
#
loop_
_entity_poly.entity_id
_entity_poly.type
_entity_poly.pdbx_seq_one_letter_code
_entity_poly.pdbx_strand_id
1 'polypeptide(L)'
;MRTGLFVGLMLLIQVGYGAEPDYEHRSLKKELSSIWHIDLASLKEDCHLSAQLIHEGKVFTVEKDHQLLGYVYVGRIVSCRQGVCSIGDAAASSESYEYFDAFVIYNAEKVVKKVKVYNYQATHGQEICSTGWLKQFTDYTSENPLIVGKNIDSISGATISTQAITNEINYVTQLLHHN
;
A
#
# COMPACT_ATOMS: atom_id res chain seq x y z
N MET A 1 -10.48 46.82 40.45
CA MET A 1 -9.69 46.94 39.20
C MET A 1 -9.39 45.51 38.72
N ARG A 2 -10.05 45.04 37.66
CA ARG A 2 -9.87 43.68 37.11
C ARG A 2 -8.98 43.79 35.88
N THR A 3 -7.73 43.35 35.97
CA THR A 3 -6.84 43.16 34.83
C THR A 3 -7.27 41.89 34.09
N GLY A 4 -7.84 42.06 32.90
CA GLY A 4 -8.18 40.96 32.00
C GLY A 4 -6.94 40.50 31.24
N LEU A 5 -6.50 39.27 31.50
CA LEU A 5 -5.47 38.59 30.72
C LEU A 5 -6.16 37.93 29.52
N PHE A 6 -6.05 38.53 28.34
CA PHE A 6 -6.46 37.91 27.08
C PHE A 6 -5.39 36.89 26.67
N VAL A 7 -5.65 35.61 26.95
CA VAL A 7 -4.86 34.51 26.38
C VAL A 7 -5.38 34.28 24.97
N GLY A 8 -4.63 34.78 23.98
CA GLY A 8 -4.90 34.51 22.56
C GLY A 8 -4.71 33.03 22.26
N LEU A 9 -5.78 32.36 21.88
CA LEU A 9 -5.75 31.00 21.34
C LEU A 9 -5.06 31.03 19.98
N MET A 10 -3.77 30.71 19.96
CA MET A 10 -3.01 30.54 18.73
C MET A 10 -3.46 29.23 18.08
N LEU A 11 -4.36 29.32 17.10
CA LEU A 11 -4.77 28.19 16.28
C LEU A 11 -3.56 27.80 15.42
N LEU A 12 -2.85 26.76 15.82
CA LEU A 12 -1.86 26.09 14.97
C LEU A 12 -2.62 25.49 13.78
N ILE A 13 -2.54 26.15 12.63
CA ILE A 13 -2.96 25.58 11.36
C ILE A 13 -2.01 24.41 11.11
N GLN A 14 -2.45 23.20 11.42
CA GLN A 14 -1.76 21.99 11.00
C GLN A 14 -1.76 21.98 9.47
N VAL A 15 -0.58 22.21 8.89
CA VAL A 15 -0.32 22.00 7.47
C VAL A 15 -0.66 20.54 7.19
N GLY A 16 -1.67 20.30 6.35
CA GLY A 16 -2.15 18.96 6.02
C GLY A 16 -1.10 18.20 5.24
N TYR A 17 -0.25 17.45 5.94
CA TYR A 17 0.36 16.25 5.37
C TYR A 17 -0.79 15.31 5.00
N GLY A 18 -0.80 14.79 3.77
CA GLY A 18 -1.72 13.71 3.43
C GLY A 18 -1.57 12.60 4.47
N ALA A 19 -2.68 12.11 5.02
CA ALA A 19 -2.64 11.12 6.09
C ALA A 19 -1.79 9.90 5.66
N GLU A 20 -0.98 9.35 6.56
CA GLU A 20 -0.23 8.11 6.31
C GLU A 20 -1.18 6.95 5.97
N PRO A 21 -0.70 5.88 5.29
CA PRO A 21 -1.47 4.67 5.10
C PRO A 21 -2.01 4.12 6.42
N ASP A 22 -3.27 3.68 6.42
CA ASP A 22 -3.87 3.02 7.59
C ASP A 22 -3.37 1.57 7.68
N TYR A 23 -2.25 1.39 8.37
CA TYR A 23 -1.60 0.10 8.61
C TYR A 23 -2.46 -0.90 9.38
N GLU A 24 -3.53 -0.44 10.05
CA GLU A 24 -4.43 -1.24 10.87
C GLU A 24 -5.85 -1.32 10.29
N HIS A 25 -6.00 -0.99 9.00
CA HIS A 25 -7.31 -0.87 8.38
C HIS A 25 -8.18 -2.11 8.59
N ARG A 26 -9.46 -1.90 8.93
CA ARG A 26 -10.42 -2.97 9.30
C ARG A 26 -10.49 -4.14 8.31
N SER A 27 -10.23 -3.89 7.03
CA SER A 27 -10.22 -4.95 6.03
C SER A 27 -9.02 -5.88 6.16
N LEU A 28 -7.85 -5.38 6.56
CA LEU A 28 -6.69 -6.21 6.82
C LEU A 28 -6.98 -7.16 7.97
N LYS A 29 -7.50 -6.63 9.09
CA LYS A 29 -7.97 -7.43 10.23
C LYS A 29 -8.92 -8.56 9.82
N LYS A 30 -9.89 -8.25 8.96
CA LYS A 30 -10.84 -9.25 8.43
C LYS A 30 -10.13 -10.36 7.63
N GLU A 31 -9.18 -10.01 6.75
CA GLU A 31 -8.47 -11.02 5.95
C GLU A 31 -7.54 -11.87 6.82
N LEU A 32 -6.82 -11.28 7.79
CA LEU A 32 -5.94 -12.03 8.72
C LEU A 32 -6.73 -13.03 9.57
N SER A 33 -7.88 -12.61 10.08
CA SER A 33 -8.81 -13.49 10.80
C SER A 33 -9.35 -14.61 9.90
N SER A 34 -9.62 -14.32 8.63
CA SER A 34 -10.11 -15.31 7.67
C SER A 34 -9.04 -16.32 7.22
N ILE A 35 -7.79 -15.91 7.09
CA ILE A 35 -6.70 -16.77 6.57
C ILE A 35 -6.07 -17.60 7.69
N TRP A 36 -5.79 -16.98 8.84
CA TRP A 36 -5.01 -17.61 9.92
C TRP A 36 -5.67 -17.59 11.30
N HIS A 37 -6.89 -17.03 11.41
CA HIS A 37 -7.59 -16.89 12.68
C HIS A 37 -6.76 -16.13 13.74
N ILE A 38 -6.16 -15.02 13.31
CA ILE A 38 -5.37 -14.12 14.16
C ILE A 38 -5.92 -12.68 14.09
N ASP A 39 -5.43 -11.82 14.98
CA ASP A 39 -5.67 -10.37 14.99
C ASP A 39 -4.38 -9.60 14.67
N LEU A 40 -4.50 -8.28 14.49
CA LEU A 40 -3.39 -7.38 14.15
C LEU A 40 -2.25 -7.40 15.18
N ALA A 41 -2.52 -7.73 16.44
CA ALA A 41 -1.49 -7.83 17.50
C ALA A 41 -0.39 -8.88 17.21
N SER A 42 -0.64 -9.81 16.27
CA SER A 42 0.33 -10.80 15.80
C SER A 42 1.27 -10.28 14.69
N LEU A 43 1.03 -9.07 14.17
CA LEU A 43 1.92 -8.42 13.22
C LEU A 43 3.10 -7.79 13.95
N LYS A 44 4.31 -8.06 13.47
CA LYS A 44 5.52 -7.38 13.91
C LYS A 44 6.15 -6.71 12.71
N GLU A 45 6.39 -5.41 12.79
CA GLU A 45 7.05 -4.69 11.70
C GLU A 45 8.47 -5.22 11.50
N ASP A 46 8.82 -5.53 10.25
CA ASP A 46 10.19 -5.74 9.83
C ASP A 46 10.77 -4.39 9.40
N CYS A 47 11.51 -3.76 10.31
CA CYS A 47 12.06 -2.42 10.07
C CYS A 47 13.14 -2.40 8.98
N HIS A 48 13.82 -3.53 8.72
CA HIS A 48 14.85 -3.62 7.68
C HIS A 48 14.23 -3.69 6.29
N LEU A 49 13.16 -4.47 6.13
CA LEU A 49 12.39 -4.52 4.89
C LEU A 49 11.64 -3.20 4.66
N SER A 50 11.01 -2.66 5.71
CA SER A 50 10.27 -1.40 5.61
C SER A 50 11.16 -0.22 5.21
N ALA A 51 12.40 -0.17 5.70
CA ALA A 51 13.36 0.87 5.33
C ALA A 51 13.84 0.81 3.86
N GLN A 52 13.64 -0.31 3.17
CA GLN A 52 14.03 -0.46 1.77
C GLN A 52 12.95 0.02 0.80
N LEU A 53 11.70 0.20 1.27
CA LEU A 53 10.57 0.61 0.43
C LEU A 53 10.78 2.00 -0.19
N ILE A 54 10.36 2.15 -1.45
CA ILE A 54 10.51 3.40 -2.21
C ILE A 54 9.46 4.44 -1.78
N HIS A 55 8.27 3.98 -1.40
CA HIS A 55 7.13 4.81 -1.00
C HIS A 55 6.69 4.50 0.43
N GLU A 56 5.80 5.32 0.98
CA GLU A 56 5.22 5.14 2.31
C GLU A 56 4.61 3.75 2.44
N GLY A 57 5.18 2.92 3.32
CA GLY A 57 4.70 1.57 3.53
C GLY A 57 5.46 0.88 4.63
N LYS A 58 4.94 -0.28 5.03
CA LYS A 58 5.52 -1.16 6.03
C LYS A 58 5.38 -2.60 5.61
N VAL A 59 6.40 -3.38 5.95
CA VAL A 59 6.38 -4.84 5.88
C VAL A 59 6.30 -5.38 7.29
N PHE A 60 5.40 -6.33 7.51
CA PHE A 60 5.18 -7.01 8.78
C PHE A 60 5.40 -8.50 8.61
N THR A 61 6.00 -9.14 9.61
CA THR A 61 5.94 -10.59 9.79
C THR A 61 4.68 -10.95 10.57
N VAL A 62 4.12 -12.11 10.26
CA VAL A 62 2.96 -12.67 10.94
C VAL A 62 3.39 -13.92 11.66
N GLU A 63 3.32 -13.91 12.99
CA GLU A 63 3.73 -15.03 13.82
C GLU A 63 2.60 -15.51 14.73
N LYS A 64 2.52 -16.82 14.91
CA LYS A 64 1.64 -17.46 15.89
C LYS A 64 2.38 -18.62 16.55
N ASP A 65 2.40 -18.66 17.87
CA ASP A 65 3.05 -19.72 18.65
C ASP A 65 4.52 -19.95 18.26
N HIS A 66 5.27 -18.87 17.99
CA HIS A 66 6.66 -18.87 17.50
C HIS A 66 6.87 -19.48 16.10
N GLN A 67 5.80 -19.70 15.34
CA GLN A 67 5.84 -20.09 13.95
C GLN A 67 5.55 -18.89 13.04
N LEU A 68 6.40 -18.68 12.04
CA LEU A 68 6.15 -17.74 10.96
C LEU A 68 5.01 -18.28 10.07
N LEU A 69 3.94 -17.50 9.96
CA LEU A 69 2.80 -17.81 9.08
C LEU A 69 2.93 -17.14 7.72
N GLY A 70 3.57 -15.98 7.67
CA GLY A 70 3.76 -15.22 6.45
C GLY A 70 4.15 -13.76 6.67
N TYR A 71 3.93 -12.97 5.64
CA TYR A 71 4.30 -11.56 5.59
C TYR A 71 3.12 -10.71 5.13
N VAL A 72 3.07 -9.46 5.57
CA VAL A 72 2.09 -8.48 5.11
C VAL A 72 2.83 -7.22 4.70
N TYR A 73 2.65 -6.78 3.47
CA TYR A 73 2.97 -5.42 3.07
C TYR A 73 1.71 -4.56 3.15
N VAL A 74 1.83 -3.36 3.68
CA VAL A 74 0.80 -2.32 3.61
C VAL A 74 1.46 -1.03 3.20
N GLY A 75 0.98 -0.39 2.13
CA GLY A 75 1.62 0.82 1.64
C GLY A 75 0.79 1.61 0.64
N ARG A 76 1.29 2.82 0.38
CA ARG A 76 0.78 3.78 -0.59
C ARG A 76 1.43 3.53 -1.94
N ILE A 77 0.57 3.40 -2.95
CA ILE A 77 0.97 3.24 -4.33
C ILE A 77 0.62 4.54 -5.06
N VAL A 78 1.64 5.20 -5.60
CA VAL A 78 1.47 6.46 -6.32
C VAL A 78 1.11 6.17 -7.78
N SER A 79 -0.02 6.69 -8.24
CA SER A 79 -0.41 6.69 -9.65
C SER A 79 -0.22 8.08 -10.23
N CYS A 80 0.62 8.18 -11.26
CA CYS A 80 0.81 9.42 -11.99
C CYS A 80 -0.50 9.93 -12.61
N ARG A 81 -0.86 11.19 -12.37
CA ARG A 81 -1.92 11.83 -13.14
C ARG A 81 -1.47 11.97 -14.60
N GLN A 82 -2.36 11.73 -15.56
CA GLN A 82 -2.09 12.02 -16.97
C GLN A 82 -1.63 13.49 -17.11
N GLY A 83 -0.44 13.69 -17.68
CA GLY A 83 0.12 15.03 -17.97
C GLY A 83 1.08 15.62 -16.93
N VAL A 84 1.36 14.95 -15.79
CA VAL A 84 2.24 15.50 -14.73
C VAL A 84 3.58 14.76 -14.60
N CYS A 85 3.68 13.51 -15.05
CA CYS A 85 4.94 12.73 -14.91
C CYS A 85 5.87 12.80 -16.13
N SER A 86 5.69 13.79 -17.01
CA SER A 86 6.64 14.06 -18.08
C SER A 86 7.45 15.30 -17.75
N ILE A 87 8.76 15.08 -17.61
CA ILE A 87 9.84 16.08 -17.53
C ILE A 87 10.12 16.60 -16.11
N GLY A 88 11.16 16.04 -15.49
CA GLY A 88 12.29 16.81 -14.94
C GLY A 88 12.10 17.81 -13.79
N ASP A 89 10.90 18.02 -13.26
CA ASP A 89 10.70 19.10 -12.30
C ASP A 89 10.69 18.62 -10.84
N ALA A 90 11.79 18.94 -10.15
CA ALA A 90 11.99 18.87 -8.71
C ALA A 90 11.07 19.83 -7.91
N ALA A 91 9.85 20.05 -8.38
CA ALA A 91 8.85 20.92 -7.77
C ALA A 91 7.43 20.40 -8.04
N ALA A 92 7.23 19.08 -8.00
CA ALA A 92 5.88 18.56 -7.79
C ALA A 92 5.53 18.78 -6.32
N SER A 93 4.81 19.86 -6.03
CA SER A 93 4.12 19.98 -4.74
C SER A 93 3.28 18.72 -4.54
N SER A 94 3.21 18.26 -3.29
CA SER A 94 2.50 17.04 -2.84
C SER A 94 0.99 17.01 -3.15
N GLU A 95 0.48 18.00 -3.90
CA GLU A 95 -0.92 18.13 -4.31
C GLU A 95 -1.19 17.62 -5.74
N SER A 96 -0.19 17.07 -6.43
CA SER A 96 -0.29 16.73 -7.86
C SER A 96 -0.27 15.24 -8.20
N TYR A 97 -0.07 14.36 -7.20
CA TYR A 97 -0.07 12.91 -7.38
C TYR A 97 -1.35 12.27 -6.86
N GLU A 98 -1.90 11.35 -7.65
CA GLU A 98 -2.97 10.48 -7.21
C GLU A 98 -2.38 9.24 -6.54
N TYR A 99 -3.09 8.67 -5.58
CA TYR A 99 -2.58 7.49 -4.87
C TYR A 99 -3.70 6.55 -4.46
N PHE A 100 -3.31 5.36 -4.07
CA PHE A 100 -4.19 4.42 -3.39
C PHE A 100 -3.39 3.60 -2.41
N ASP A 101 -4.01 3.22 -1.31
CA ASP A 101 -3.38 2.40 -0.29
C ASP A 101 -3.87 0.96 -0.41
N ALA A 102 -2.92 0.04 -0.38
CA ALA A 102 -3.15 -1.37 -0.57
C ALA A 102 -2.39 -2.20 0.46
N PHE A 103 -2.82 -3.45 0.61
CA PHE A 103 -2.01 -4.47 1.28
C PHE A 103 -1.87 -5.71 0.43
N VAL A 104 -0.78 -6.42 0.67
CA VAL A 104 -0.47 -7.73 0.11
C VAL A 104 -0.16 -8.68 1.25
N ILE A 105 -0.85 -9.81 1.30
CA ILE A 105 -0.61 -10.88 2.27
C ILE A 105 0.12 -12.01 1.53
N TYR A 106 1.23 -12.45 2.08
CA TYR A 106 2.06 -13.55 1.60
C TYR A 106 2.05 -14.69 2.61
N ASN A 107 2.20 -15.95 2.16
CA ASN A 107 2.51 -17.06 3.06
C ASN A 107 3.99 -17.04 3.50
N ALA A 108 4.40 -18.00 4.32
CA ALA A 108 5.77 -18.16 4.78
C ALA A 108 6.77 -18.36 3.62
N GLU A 109 6.32 -18.93 2.50
CA GLU A 109 7.11 -19.11 1.27
C GLU A 109 7.16 -17.84 0.39
N LYS A 110 6.71 -16.68 0.89
CA LYS A 110 6.74 -15.39 0.19
C LYS A 110 5.92 -15.42 -1.13
N VAL A 111 4.85 -16.22 -1.15
CA VAL A 111 3.87 -16.34 -2.24
C VAL A 111 2.61 -15.55 -1.91
N VAL A 112 2.12 -14.75 -2.85
CA VAL A 112 0.94 -13.88 -2.66
C VAL A 112 -0.32 -14.72 -2.39
N LYS A 113 -0.96 -14.49 -1.25
CA LYS A 113 -2.27 -15.08 -0.89
C LYS A 113 -3.42 -14.11 -1.11
N LYS A 114 -3.21 -12.81 -0.90
CA LYS A 114 -4.26 -11.79 -1.05
C LYS A 114 -3.67 -10.45 -1.43
N VAL A 115 -4.33 -9.75 -2.35
CA VAL A 115 -4.13 -8.33 -2.60
C VAL A 115 -5.45 -7.60 -2.35
N LYS A 116 -5.37 -6.41 -1.77
CA LYS A 116 -6.53 -5.53 -1.62
C LYS A 116 -6.13 -4.08 -1.66
N VAL A 117 -6.82 -3.31 -2.49
CA VAL A 117 -6.86 -1.85 -2.41
C VAL A 117 -7.97 -1.47 -1.43
N TYR A 118 -7.64 -0.76 -0.36
CA TYR A 118 -8.58 -0.44 0.71
C TYR A 118 -8.89 1.06 0.82
N ASN A 119 -8.05 1.90 0.25
CA ASN A 119 -8.28 3.34 0.08
C ASN A 119 -7.89 3.73 -1.35
N TYR A 120 -8.76 4.42 -2.08
CA TYR A 120 -8.48 4.86 -3.44
C TYR A 120 -8.69 6.37 -3.58
N GLN A 121 -7.59 7.10 -3.74
CA GLN A 121 -7.53 8.57 -3.79
C GLN A 121 -6.99 9.02 -5.15
N ALA A 122 -7.67 8.57 -6.22
CA ALA A 122 -7.40 8.96 -7.59
C ALA A 122 -8.71 9.23 -8.35
N THR A 123 -8.65 10.05 -9.39
CA THR A 123 -9.82 10.48 -10.15
C THR A 123 -10.33 9.39 -11.09
N HIS A 124 -9.44 8.52 -11.60
CA HIS A 124 -9.78 7.46 -12.55
C HIS A 124 -9.14 6.13 -12.14
N GLY A 125 -9.74 5.01 -12.55
CA GLY A 125 -9.14 3.68 -12.42
C GLY A 125 -9.52 2.88 -11.16
N GLN A 126 -10.61 3.25 -10.50
CA GLN A 126 -11.15 2.54 -9.32
C GLN A 126 -11.43 1.05 -9.56
N GLU A 127 -11.53 0.65 -10.81
CA GLU A 127 -11.68 -0.71 -11.31
C GLU A 127 -10.59 -1.65 -10.77
N ILE A 128 -9.39 -1.14 -10.45
CA ILE A 128 -8.34 -1.95 -9.80
C ILE A 128 -8.75 -2.44 -8.40
N CYS A 129 -9.77 -1.85 -7.77
CA CYS A 129 -10.30 -2.28 -6.48
C CYS A 129 -11.15 -3.56 -6.60
N SER A 130 -11.46 -3.99 -7.83
CA SER A 130 -12.24 -5.20 -8.08
C SER A 130 -11.53 -6.43 -7.50
N THR A 131 -12.20 -7.12 -6.58
CA THR A 131 -11.69 -8.39 -6.02
C THR A 131 -11.50 -9.45 -7.10
N GLY A 132 -12.30 -9.42 -8.17
CA GLY A 132 -12.13 -10.35 -9.30
C GLY A 132 -10.83 -10.10 -10.05
N TRP A 133 -10.52 -8.83 -10.33
CA TRP A 133 -9.31 -8.45 -11.04
C TRP A 133 -8.05 -8.67 -10.19
N LEU A 134 -8.10 -8.31 -8.90
CA LEU A 134 -6.97 -8.49 -7.96
C LEU A 134 -6.59 -9.95 -7.69
N LYS A 135 -7.45 -10.92 -8.02
CA LYS A 135 -7.12 -12.36 -7.90
C LYS A 135 -6.03 -12.81 -8.87
N GLN A 136 -5.75 -12.04 -9.93
CA GLN A 136 -4.67 -12.36 -10.86
C GLN A 136 -3.28 -12.32 -10.21
N PHE A 137 -3.15 -11.62 -9.08
CA PHE A 137 -1.91 -11.60 -8.28
C PHE A 137 -1.77 -12.82 -7.35
N THR A 138 -2.83 -13.60 -7.15
CA THR A 138 -2.79 -14.76 -6.25
C THR A 138 -1.82 -15.81 -6.77
N ASP A 139 -1.06 -16.41 -5.86
CA ASP A 139 -0.01 -17.39 -6.11
C ASP A 139 1.20 -16.86 -6.90
N TYR A 140 1.31 -15.54 -7.07
CA TYR A 140 2.51 -14.88 -7.58
C TYR A 140 3.70 -15.04 -6.63
N THR A 141 4.89 -15.25 -7.21
CA THR A 141 6.21 -15.36 -6.57
C THR A 141 7.26 -14.62 -7.40
N SER A 142 8.48 -14.43 -6.90
CA SER A 142 9.54 -13.62 -7.52
C SER A 142 10.10 -14.15 -8.86
N GLU A 143 9.81 -15.40 -9.25
CA GLU A 143 10.45 -16.06 -10.39
C GLU A 143 10.13 -15.43 -11.76
N ASN A 144 8.88 -15.01 -11.99
CA ASN A 144 8.41 -14.53 -13.29
C ASN A 144 7.62 -13.24 -13.13
N PRO A 145 8.16 -12.06 -13.52
CA PRO A 145 7.51 -10.79 -13.25
C PRO A 145 6.12 -10.69 -13.90
N LEU A 146 5.22 -10.02 -13.19
CA LEU A 146 3.91 -9.66 -13.70
C LEU A 146 4.03 -8.49 -14.69
N ILE A 147 3.35 -8.61 -15.81
CA ILE A 147 3.39 -7.71 -16.95
C ILE A 147 1.95 -7.47 -17.40
N VAL A 148 1.53 -6.21 -17.31
CA VAL A 148 0.22 -5.75 -17.78
C VAL A 148 0.07 -6.03 -19.28
N GLY A 149 -1.07 -6.58 -19.68
CA GLY A 149 -1.36 -7.00 -21.05
C GLY A 149 -0.74 -8.34 -21.45
N LYS A 150 -0.01 -9.01 -20.55
CA LYS A 150 0.56 -10.36 -20.80
C LYS A 150 0.01 -11.39 -19.82
N ASN A 151 0.33 -11.24 -18.53
CA ASN A 151 -0.10 -12.14 -17.44
C ASN A 151 -0.88 -11.39 -16.35
N ILE A 152 -1.12 -10.08 -16.54
CA ILE A 152 -2.11 -9.30 -15.81
C ILE A 152 -2.98 -8.58 -16.83
N ASP A 153 -4.29 -8.74 -16.74
CA ASP A 153 -5.24 -8.07 -17.62
C ASP A 153 -5.16 -6.55 -17.45
N SER A 154 -5.08 -5.84 -18.57
CA SER A 154 -5.22 -4.39 -18.57
C SER A 154 -6.67 -4.00 -18.29
N ILE A 155 -6.85 -2.82 -17.69
CA ILE A 155 -8.17 -2.23 -17.47
C ILE A 155 -8.26 -0.96 -18.31
N SER A 156 -9.24 -0.93 -19.22
CA SER A 156 -9.55 0.27 -20.01
C SER A 156 -9.87 1.45 -19.10
N GLY A 157 -9.23 2.60 -19.35
CA GLY A 157 -9.40 3.80 -18.51
C GLY A 157 -8.65 3.77 -17.17
N ALA A 158 -7.95 2.68 -16.83
CA ALA A 158 -7.19 2.53 -15.59
C ALA A 158 -5.74 2.07 -15.83
N THR A 159 -5.18 2.32 -17.02
CA THR A 159 -3.85 1.84 -17.41
C THR A 159 -2.76 2.25 -16.42
N ILE A 160 -2.80 3.49 -15.92
CA ILE A 160 -1.77 3.99 -15.00
C ILE A 160 -1.86 3.29 -13.64
N SER A 161 -3.06 3.22 -13.05
CA SER A 161 -3.27 2.53 -11.77
C SER A 161 -2.95 1.04 -11.87
N THR A 162 -3.32 0.41 -13.00
CA THR A 162 -3.02 -1.00 -13.31
C THR A 162 -1.50 -1.24 -13.37
N GLN A 163 -0.76 -0.34 -14.02
CA GLN A 163 0.69 -0.43 -14.09
C GLN A 163 1.33 -0.20 -12.72
N ALA A 164 0.88 0.81 -11.98
CA ALA A 164 1.43 1.18 -10.68
C ALA A 164 1.31 0.04 -9.66
N ILE A 165 0.11 -0.55 -9.51
CA ILE A 165 -0.08 -1.67 -8.58
C ILE A 165 0.70 -2.92 -8.99
N THR A 166 0.77 -3.21 -10.30
CA THR A 166 1.53 -4.36 -10.80
C THR A 166 3.03 -4.21 -10.53
N ASN A 167 3.56 -3.01 -10.74
CA ASN A 167 4.96 -2.70 -10.45
C ASN A 167 5.27 -2.77 -8.97
N GLU A 168 4.40 -2.22 -8.11
CA GLU A 168 4.59 -2.29 -6.65
C GLU A 168 4.61 -3.75 -6.17
N ILE A 169 3.66 -4.58 -6.63
CA ILE A 169 3.59 -5.98 -6.21
C ILE A 169 4.83 -6.75 -6.69
N ASN A 170 5.30 -6.52 -7.92
CA ASN A 170 6.56 -7.10 -8.39
C ASN A 170 7.73 -6.70 -7.49
N TYR A 171 7.85 -5.42 -7.19
CA TYR A 171 8.93 -4.85 -6.39
C TYR A 171 8.94 -5.41 -4.96
N VAL A 172 7.80 -5.33 -4.25
CA VAL A 172 7.69 -5.82 -2.86
C VAL A 172 7.90 -7.34 -2.80
N THR A 173 7.39 -8.09 -3.79
CA THR A 173 7.63 -9.53 -3.85
C THR A 173 9.12 -9.83 -4.02
N GLN A 174 9.82 -9.14 -4.94
CA GLN A 174 11.26 -9.32 -5.11
C GLN A 174 12.04 -8.92 -3.85
N LEU A 175 11.66 -7.82 -3.20
CA LEU A 175 12.27 -7.36 -1.95
C LEU A 175 12.21 -8.43 -0.86
N LEU A 176 11.08 -9.12 -0.73
CA LEU A 176 10.94 -10.23 0.22
C LEU A 176 11.90 -11.37 -0.08
N HIS A 177 12.18 -11.69 -1.35
CA HIS A 177 13.01 -12.84 -1.73
C HIS A 177 14.51 -12.60 -1.64
N HIS A 178 14.96 -11.35 -1.73
CA HIS A 178 16.39 -11.00 -1.66
C HIS A 178 16.92 -10.74 -0.23
N ASN A 179 16.06 -10.89 0.79
CA ASN A 179 16.41 -10.75 2.21
C ASN A 179 16.15 -12.03 3.01
#